data_AF-A0A3E3JZ48-F1
#
_entry.id   AF-A0A3E3JZ48-F1
#
_cell.length_a   1.000
_cell.length_b   1.000
_cell.length_c   1.000
_cell.angle_alpha   90.00
_cell.angle_beta   90.00
_cell.angle_gamma   90.00
#
_symmetry.space_group_name_H-M   'P 1'
#
loop_
_entity.id
_entity.type
_entity.pdbx_description
1 polymer ?
#
loop_
_entity_poly.entity_id
_entity_poly.type
_entity_poly.pdbx_seq_one_letter_code
_entity_poly.pdbx_strand_id
1 'polypeptide(L)'
;MTYKLENLFGYRFFEKKEGPLVTIRKYTKKEVDEIGKRAGITNIQEIYDNRVIIENWLYRQFVKKGGQPQIKIPYYAAVYDELPADNQLHVRFQEPQCIRIPMSAFPKNCVSFTYGQSPRALTRKDNHPTRRKLLTWEEAEWAINKFPYDHNEGTWLEMQIWEESTIQHFYNNKNNLYVKDFNVSQRMSEATKQMVYMKYFPYIRMLPSRLFFDANSVHGVMHALRVFVLADKLAEDQKLDIQLKSILQCSALYHDIGRNNDQIDDFHGYRSYEEIRKFGIVLQKFPFKLQEIMRFVIENHPFDDQKAVENIKKYSLGDSERIEAMKVLHILKDADTLDRCRFGHINLDYLALEDSRKYVSFAYQLLTIFREKI
;
A
#
# COMPACT_ATOMS: atom_id res chain seq x y z
N MET A 1 23.21 -19.64 3.56
CA MET A 1 22.40 -20.70 2.94
C MET A 1 22.31 -20.37 1.46
N THR A 2 22.57 -21.32 0.56
CA THR A 2 22.50 -21.08 -0.88
C THR A 2 21.17 -21.59 -1.40
N TYR A 3 20.33 -20.71 -1.92
CA TYR A 3 19.04 -21.05 -2.50
C TYR A 3 19.22 -21.60 -3.92
N LYS A 4 18.49 -22.67 -4.23
CA LYS A 4 18.32 -23.20 -5.58
C LYS A 4 16.87 -23.04 -5.96
N LEU A 5 16.59 -22.36 -7.08
CA LEU A 5 15.21 -22.05 -7.46
C LEU A 5 14.36 -23.31 -7.60
N GLU A 6 14.94 -24.42 -8.09
CA GLU A 6 14.25 -25.71 -8.26
C GLU A 6 13.72 -26.32 -6.96
N ASN A 7 14.29 -25.92 -5.82
CA ASN A 7 13.88 -26.37 -4.48
C ASN A 7 12.85 -25.42 -3.82
N LEU A 8 12.48 -24.33 -4.49
CA LEU A 8 11.49 -23.37 -4.00
C LEU A 8 10.11 -23.66 -4.56
N PHE A 9 9.13 -22.84 -4.18
CA PHE A 9 7.77 -22.91 -4.67
C PHE A 9 7.30 -21.55 -5.22
N GLY A 10 6.52 -21.60 -6.29
CA GLY A 10 5.71 -20.49 -6.75
C GLY A 10 4.35 -20.49 -6.04
N TYR A 11 4.01 -19.37 -5.41
CA TYR A 11 2.77 -19.16 -4.68
C TYR A 11 1.86 -18.21 -5.46
N ARG A 12 0.64 -18.65 -5.75
CA ARG A 12 -0.36 -17.87 -6.47
C ARG A 12 -1.57 -17.60 -5.60
N PHE A 13 -1.74 -16.36 -5.17
CA PHE A 13 -2.84 -15.91 -4.32
C PHE A 13 -4.05 -15.47 -5.12
N PHE A 14 -5.24 -15.76 -4.59
CA PHE A 14 -6.51 -15.38 -5.18
C PHE A 14 -7.64 -15.38 -4.16
N GLU A 15 -8.74 -14.71 -4.51
CA GLU A 15 -9.98 -14.75 -3.75
C GLU A 15 -10.69 -16.09 -3.99
N LYS A 16 -11.04 -16.83 -2.94
CA LYS A 16 -11.66 -18.16 -3.04
C LYS A 16 -12.87 -18.20 -3.98
N LYS A 17 -13.69 -17.15 -3.94
CA LYS A 17 -14.92 -17.04 -4.74
C LYS A 17 -14.66 -16.75 -6.23
N GLU A 18 -13.56 -16.08 -6.54
CA GLU A 18 -13.23 -15.64 -7.90
C GLU A 18 -12.27 -16.62 -8.60
N GLY A 19 -11.50 -17.38 -7.82
CA GLY A 19 -10.47 -18.26 -8.34
C GLY A 19 -9.24 -17.50 -8.83
N PRO A 20 -8.23 -18.24 -9.32
CA PRO A 20 -6.94 -17.66 -9.66
C PRO A 20 -6.97 -16.75 -10.90
N LEU A 21 -6.65 -15.48 -10.69
CA LEU A 21 -6.50 -14.49 -11.76
C LEU A 21 -5.16 -14.65 -12.50
N VAL A 22 -5.19 -14.37 -13.81
CA VAL A 22 -3.97 -14.29 -14.65
C VAL A 22 -3.33 -12.91 -14.52
N THR A 23 -4.06 -11.88 -14.95
CA THR A 23 -3.71 -10.46 -14.82
C THR A 23 -4.95 -9.62 -15.09
N ILE A 24 -4.96 -8.38 -14.61
CA ILE A 24 -6.02 -7.41 -14.88
C ILE A 24 -6.16 -7.10 -16.38
N ARG A 25 -5.12 -7.34 -17.19
CA ARG A 25 -5.15 -7.15 -18.65
C ARG A 25 -6.16 -8.06 -19.36
N LYS A 26 -6.59 -9.17 -18.75
CA LYS A 26 -7.60 -10.05 -19.33
C LYS A 26 -9.01 -9.45 -19.34
N TYR A 27 -9.23 -8.36 -18.60
CA TYR A 27 -10.52 -7.69 -18.51
C TYR A 27 -10.59 -6.47 -19.45
N THR A 28 -11.81 -6.14 -19.84
CA THR A 28 -12.16 -4.89 -20.52
C THR A 28 -11.99 -3.70 -19.57
N LYS A 29 -11.83 -2.48 -20.10
CA LYS A 29 -11.72 -1.28 -19.25
C LYS A 29 -12.91 -1.12 -18.28
N LYS A 30 -14.12 -1.45 -18.73
CA LYS A 30 -15.33 -1.41 -17.89
C LYS A 30 -15.27 -2.41 -16.72
N GLU A 31 -14.89 -3.65 -16.99
CA GLU A 31 -14.73 -4.67 -15.93
C GLU A 31 -13.62 -4.29 -14.94
N VAL A 32 -12.55 -3.67 -15.44
CA VAL A 32 -11.46 -3.13 -14.60
C VAL A 32 -11.96 -2.04 -13.67
N ASP A 33 -12.84 -1.14 -14.13
CA ASP A 33 -13.48 -0.13 -13.27
C ASP A 33 -14.30 -0.79 -12.15
N GLU A 34 -15.09 -1.81 -12.49
CA GLU A 34 -15.90 -2.55 -11.50
C GLU A 34 -15.01 -3.28 -10.48
N ILE A 35 -13.88 -3.85 -10.91
CA ILE A 35 -12.87 -4.44 -10.02
C ILE A 35 -12.27 -3.37 -9.09
N GLY A 36 -11.87 -2.21 -9.63
CA GLY A 36 -11.32 -1.12 -8.85
C GLY A 36 -12.29 -0.63 -7.77
N LYS A 37 -13.57 -0.42 -8.13
CA LYS A 37 -14.62 -0.06 -7.18
C LYS A 37 -14.78 -1.07 -6.06
N ARG A 38 -14.86 -2.37 -6.39
CA ARG A 38 -14.98 -3.44 -5.38
C ARG A 38 -13.77 -3.51 -4.45
N ALA A 39 -12.57 -3.27 -4.99
CA ALA A 39 -11.31 -3.30 -4.26
C ALA A 39 -11.00 -2.01 -3.48
N GLY A 40 -11.78 -0.93 -3.67
CA GLY A 40 -11.47 0.39 -3.13
C GLY A 40 -10.20 1.00 -3.74
N ILE A 41 -9.88 0.63 -4.99
CA ILE A 41 -8.72 1.14 -5.73
C ILE A 41 -9.19 2.21 -6.69
N THR A 42 -8.72 3.44 -6.47
CA THR A 42 -9.27 4.62 -7.13
C THR A 42 -8.57 4.96 -8.45
N ASN A 43 -7.31 4.55 -8.62
CA ASN A 43 -6.53 4.75 -9.85
C ASN A 43 -6.42 3.46 -10.69
N ILE A 44 -7.46 2.61 -10.69
CA ILE A 44 -7.38 1.28 -11.31
C ILE A 44 -7.09 1.32 -12.81
N GLN A 45 -7.56 2.34 -13.53
CA GLN A 45 -7.26 2.50 -14.97
C GLN A 45 -5.80 2.83 -15.22
N GLU A 46 -5.19 3.67 -14.38
CA GLU A 46 -3.76 3.96 -14.47
C GLU A 46 -2.93 2.70 -14.18
N ILE A 47 -3.34 1.91 -13.18
CA ILE A 47 -2.72 0.61 -12.87
C ILE A 47 -2.83 -0.33 -14.09
N TYR A 48 -3.99 -0.37 -14.75
CA TYR A 48 -4.20 -1.17 -15.95
C TYR A 48 -3.30 -0.74 -17.11
N ASP A 49 -3.27 0.56 -17.44
CA ASP A 49 -2.47 1.08 -18.55
C ASP A 49 -0.97 0.86 -18.28
N ASN A 50 -0.52 1.09 -17.05
CA ASN A 50 0.85 0.76 -16.61
C ASN A 50 1.14 -0.74 -16.73
N ARG A 51 0.19 -1.61 -16.37
CA ARG A 51 0.37 -3.05 -16.45
C ARG A 51 0.53 -3.54 -17.89
N VAL A 52 -0.23 -2.98 -18.83
CA VAL A 52 -0.09 -3.27 -20.26
C VAL A 52 1.32 -2.93 -20.75
N ILE A 53 1.85 -1.78 -20.38
CA ILE A 53 3.22 -1.35 -20.75
C ILE A 53 4.26 -2.33 -20.17
N ILE A 54 4.14 -2.64 -18.88
CA ILE A 54 5.05 -3.55 -18.17
C ILE A 54 5.05 -4.94 -18.81
N GLU A 55 3.88 -5.54 -19.03
CA GLU A 55 3.77 -6.89 -19.60
C GLU A 55 4.34 -6.98 -21.01
N ASN A 56 4.08 -5.97 -21.85
CA ASN A 56 4.66 -5.91 -23.19
C ASN A 56 6.20 -5.79 -23.14
N TRP A 57 6.73 -5.02 -22.19
CA TRP A 57 8.17 -4.92 -21.99
C TRP A 57 8.77 -6.24 -21.51
N LEU A 58 8.16 -6.87 -20.50
CA LEU A 58 8.60 -8.17 -19.95
C LEU A 58 8.64 -9.24 -21.05
N TYR A 59 7.58 -9.37 -21.86
CA TYR A 59 7.55 -10.32 -22.96
C TYR A 59 8.73 -10.12 -23.93
N ARG A 60 8.94 -8.87 -24.38
CA ARG A 60 10.03 -8.54 -25.31
C ARG A 60 11.41 -8.82 -24.72
N GLN A 61 11.64 -8.48 -23.45
CA GLN A 61 12.92 -8.74 -22.79
C GLN A 61 13.15 -10.24 -22.60
N PHE A 62 12.11 -11.00 -22.27
CA PHE A 62 12.25 -12.44 -22.07
C PHE A 62 12.63 -13.15 -23.36
N VAL A 63 11.93 -12.85 -24.46
CA VAL A 63 12.27 -13.37 -25.80
C VAL A 63 13.70 -12.98 -26.20
N LYS A 64 14.09 -11.72 -25.96
CA LYS A 64 15.46 -11.24 -26.25
C LYS A 64 16.53 -12.02 -25.48
N LYS A 65 16.22 -12.50 -24.28
CA LYS A 65 17.10 -13.32 -23.43
C LYS A 65 17.04 -14.83 -23.74
N GLY A 66 16.37 -15.23 -24.82
CA GLY A 66 16.24 -16.63 -25.23
C GLY A 66 15.09 -17.39 -24.57
N GLY A 67 14.23 -16.70 -23.82
CA GLY A 67 12.98 -17.26 -23.31
C GLY A 67 12.04 -17.67 -24.43
N GLN A 68 11.22 -18.69 -24.17
CA GLN A 68 10.27 -19.29 -25.10
C GLN A 68 8.84 -19.18 -24.55
N PRO A 69 8.27 -17.96 -24.46
CA PRO A 69 6.91 -17.79 -23.96
C PRO A 69 5.90 -18.43 -24.92
N GLN A 70 5.03 -19.28 -24.39
CA GLN A 70 3.94 -19.94 -25.11
C GLN A 70 2.66 -19.10 -25.14
N ILE A 71 2.49 -18.20 -24.17
CA ILE A 71 1.41 -17.21 -24.10
C ILE A 71 1.96 -15.79 -24.15
N LYS A 72 1.12 -14.83 -24.56
CA LYS A 72 1.50 -13.40 -24.67
C LYS A 72 1.33 -12.61 -23.37
N ILE A 73 0.53 -13.13 -22.45
CA ILE A 73 0.15 -12.47 -21.22
C ILE A 73 0.47 -13.45 -20.07
N PRO A 74 1.41 -13.12 -19.17
CA PRO A 74 1.89 -14.07 -18.20
C PRO A 74 0.90 -14.23 -17.03
N TYR A 75 0.99 -15.39 -16.38
CA TYR A 75 0.50 -15.56 -15.02
C TYR A 75 1.57 -15.08 -14.03
N TYR A 76 1.14 -14.70 -12.83
CA TYR A 76 2.02 -14.21 -11.79
C TYR A 76 2.02 -15.13 -10.57
N ALA A 77 3.21 -15.33 -10.01
CA ALA A 77 3.43 -16.01 -8.74
C ALA A 77 4.51 -15.27 -7.94
N ALA A 78 4.51 -15.44 -6.63
CA ALA A 78 5.60 -15.01 -5.76
C ALA A 78 6.41 -16.23 -5.32
N VAL A 79 7.74 -16.15 -5.35
CA VAL A 79 8.63 -17.30 -5.09
C VAL A 79 9.13 -17.28 -3.65
N TYR A 80 8.96 -18.39 -2.93
CA TYR A 80 9.48 -18.60 -1.58
C TYR A 80 9.91 -20.05 -1.35
N ASP A 81 10.79 -20.28 -0.37
CA ASP A 81 11.03 -21.58 0.24
C ASP A 81 9.82 -22.00 1.10
N GLU A 82 9.41 -21.11 1.99
CA GLU A 82 8.21 -21.20 2.81
C GLU A 82 7.49 -19.86 2.79
N LEU A 83 6.16 -19.91 2.91
CA LEU A 83 5.38 -18.68 2.90
C LEU A 83 5.65 -17.89 4.20
N PRO A 84 6.11 -16.62 4.13
CA PRO A 84 6.31 -15.81 5.31
C PRO A 84 4.98 -15.50 6.01
N ALA A 85 4.97 -15.56 7.35
CA ALA A 85 3.78 -15.28 8.16
C ALA A 85 3.28 -13.84 8.06
N ASP A 86 4.13 -12.91 7.60
CA ASP A 86 3.88 -11.47 7.41
C ASP A 86 3.67 -11.06 5.94
N ASN A 87 3.46 -12.02 5.03
CA ASN A 87 3.39 -11.74 3.59
C ASN A 87 2.24 -10.77 3.25
N GLN A 88 2.55 -9.56 2.78
CA GLN A 88 1.55 -8.52 2.50
C GLN A 88 0.64 -8.81 1.29
N LEU A 89 0.93 -9.82 0.46
CA LEU A 89 0.18 -10.08 -0.77
C LEU A 89 -1.25 -10.57 -0.52
N HIS A 90 -1.54 -11.15 0.65
CA HIS A 90 -2.83 -11.78 0.91
C HIS A 90 -3.82 -10.91 1.70
N VAL A 91 -3.37 -9.86 2.42
CA VAL A 91 -4.24 -9.01 3.27
C VAL A 91 -5.30 -8.26 2.46
N ARG A 92 -5.13 -8.22 1.13
CA ARG A 92 -6.07 -7.63 0.17
C ARG A 92 -7.29 -8.52 -0.12
N PHE A 93 -7.23 -9.82 0.14
CA PHE A 93 -8.34 -10.75 -0.12
C PHE A 93 -9.26 -10.88 1.10
N GLN A 94 -10.54 -11.15 0.86
CA GLN A 94 -11.53 -11.46 1.89
C GLN A 94 -11.47 -12.94 2.32
N GLU A 95 -11.32 -13.86 1.38
CA GLU A 95 -11.09 -15.29 1.65
C GLU A 95 -9.89 -15.76 0.81
N PRO A 96 -8.65 -15.41 1.19
CA PRO A 96 -7.48 -15.76 0.41
C PRO A 96 -7.35 -17.29 0.29
N GLN A 97 -7.14 -17.74 -0.94
CA GLN A 97 -6.58 -19.05 -1.25
C GLN A 97 -5.27 -18.86 -1.99
N CYS A 98 -4.40 -19.86 -1.90
CA CYS A 98 -3.23 -19.91 -2.75
C CYS A 98 -2.85 -21.34 -3.10
N ILE A 99 -2.33 -21.43 -4.31
CA ILE A 99 -1.82 -22.67 -4.88
C ILE A 99 -0.30 -22.59 -4.85
N ARG A 100 0.29 -23.61 -4.22
CA ARG A 100 1.73 -23.79 -4.07
C ARG A 100 2.21 -24.76 -5.14
N ILE A 101 3.07 -24.31 -6.04
CA ILE A 101 3.57 -25.08 -7.17
C ILE A 101 5.09 -25.25 -7.02
N PRO A 102 5.63 -26.48 -7.00
CA PRO A 102 7.07 -26.69 -6.99
C PRO A 102 7.70 -26.02 -8.21
N MET A 103 8.78 -25.26 -8.00
CA MET A 103 9.47 -24.58 -9.09
C MET A 103 10.01 -25.57 -10.14
N SER A 104 10.41 -26.76 -9.71
CA SER A 104 10.85 -27.86 -10.59
C SER A 104 9.78 -28.33 -11.60
N ALA A 105 8.51 -27.99 -11.41
CA ALA A 105 7.44 -28.31 -12.35
C ALA A 105 7.38 -27.35 -13.56
N PHE A 106 8.10 -26.23 -13.52
CA PHE A 106 8.08 -25.25 -14.61
C PHE A 106 9.26 -25.44 -15.57
N PRO A 107 9.01 -25.40 -16.90
CA PRO A 107 10.09 -25.30 -17.87
C PRO A 107 10.85 -23.98 -17.67
N LYS A 108 12.16 -24.05 -17.42
CA LYS A 108 13.00 -22.86 -17.11
C LYS A 108 12.96 -21.79 -18.21
N ASN A 109 12.82 -22.21 -19.47
CA ASN A 109 12.71 -21.34 -20.64
C ASN A 109 11.31 -20.72 -20.81
N CYS A 110 10.31 -21.12 -20.02
CA CYS A 110 8.95 -20.60 -20.09
C CYS A 110 8.61 -19.67 -18.90
N VAL A 111 9.59 -19.35 -18.05
CA VAL A 111 9.39 -18.51 -16.87
C VAL A 111 10.47 -17.44 -16.78
N SER A 112 10.08 -16.26 -16.31
CA SER A 112 10.99 -15.16 -16.04
C SER A 112 10.70 -14.56 -14.67
N PHE A 113 11.58 -13.66 -14.23
CA PHE A 113 11.43 -13.05 -12.91
C PHE A 113 11.74 -11.56 -12.93
N THR A 114 11.21 -10.85 -11.94
CA THR A 114 11.74 -9.58 -11.47
C THR A 114 12.10 -9.70 -10.00
N TYR A 115 13.15 -9.00 -9.57
CA TYR A 115 13.46 -8.89 -8.14
C TYR A 115 12.48 -7.91 -7.51
N GLY A 116 11.52 -8.44 -6.75
CA GLY A 116 10.35 -7.69 -6.33
C GLY A 116 9.23 -7.60 -7.37
N GLN A 117 8.17 -6.87 -7.03
CA GLN A 117 6.99 -6.69 -7.90
C GLN A 117 7.35 -5.93 -9.19
N SER A 118 6.88 -6.40 -10.34
CA SER A 118 7.32 -5.84 -11.64
C SER A 118 7.09 -4.33 -11.81
N PRO A 119 5.99 -3.70 -11.37
CA PRO A 119 5.86 -2.25 -11.46
C PRO A 119 6.99 -1.50 -10.75
N ARG A 120 7.37 -1.95 -9.55
CA ARG A 120 8.45 -1.33 -8.76
C ARG A 120 9.83 -1.72 -9.26
N ALA A 121 10.02 -2.98 -9.65
CA ALA A 121 11.23 -3.48 -10.32
C ALA A 121 11.60 -2.66 -11.56
N LEU A 122 10.62 -2.07 -12.25
CA LEU A 122 10.86 -1.35 -13.50
C LEU A 122 10.79 0.17 -13.38
N THR A 123 10.07 0.71 -12.40
CA THR A 123 9.88 2.18 -12.26
C THR A 123 10.76 2.82 -11.20
N ARG A 124 11.15 2.08 -10.13
CA ARG A 124 11.94 2.65 -9.02
C ARG A 124 13.28 3.19 -9.53
N LYS A 125 13.62 4.40 -9.08
CA LYS A 125 14.87 5.10 -9.40
C LYS A 125 15.88 4.85 -8.29
N ASP A 126 16.47 3.65 -8.29
CA ASP A 126 17.58 3.29 -7.40
C ASP A 126 18.73 2.68 -8.22
N ASN A 127 19.86 2.45 -7.55
CA ASN A 127 21.05 1.84 -8.16
C ASN A 127 21.11 0.32 -7.92
N HIS A 128 19.98 -0.33 -7.58
CA HIS A 128 19.99 -1.76 -7.31
C HIS A 128 20.34 -2.55 -8.59
N PRO A 129 21.27 -3.54 -8.57
CA PRO A 129 21.76 -4.18 -9.80
C PRO A 129 20.70 -4.92 -10.62
N THR A 130 19.57 -5.29 -10.03
CA THR A 130 18.42 -5.94 -10.69
C THR A 130 17.37 -4.95 -11.19
N ARG A 131 17.51 -3.64 -10.92
CA ARG A 131 16.52 -2.63 -11.28
C ARG A 131 16.42 -2.47 -12.79
N ARG A 132 15.20 -2.34 -13.31
CA ARG A 132 14.87 -2.25 -14.75
C ARG A 132 15.35 -3.47 -15.55
N LYS A 133 15.40 -4.64 -14.92
CA LYS A 133 15.79 -5.89 -15.56
C LYS A 133 14.73 -6.96 -15.35
N LEU A 134 14.45 -7.68 -16.42
CA LEU A 134 13.89 -9.02 -16.36
C LEU A 134 15.04 -9.99 -16.12
N LEU A 135 14.82 -10.98 -15.28
CA LEU A 135 15.80 -12.01 -14.93
C LEU A 135 15.39 -13.35 -15.56
N THR A 136 16.35 -14.06 -16.15
CA THR A 136 16.21 -15.50 -16.46
C THR A 136 16.27 -16.31 -15.17
N TRP A 137 16.07 -17.63 -15.27
CA TRP A 137 16.20 -18.55 -14.15
C TRP A 137 17.54 -18.42 -13.43
N GLU A 138 18.65 -18.44 -14.15
CA GLU A 138 20.00 -18.37 -13.61
C GLU A 138 20.29 -17.00 -12.97
N GLU A 139 19.84 -15.91 -13.61
CA GLU A 139 19.98 -14.56 -13.07
C GLU A 139 19.13 -14.34 -11.81
N ALA A 140 17.95 -14.95 -11.75
CA ALA A 140 17.09 -14.91 -10.58
C ALA A 140 17.67 -15.71 -9.40
N GLU A 141 18.24 -16.90 -9.67
CA GLU A 141 18.96 -17.68 -8.66
C GLU A 141 20.18 -16.92 -8.13
N TRP A 142 20.93 -16.24 -9.01
CA TRP A 142 22.00 -15.34 -8.57
C TRP A 142 21.48 -14.22 -7.68
N ALA A 143 20.37 -13.56 -8.05
CA ALA A 143 19.84 -12.42 -7.33
C ALA A 143 19.43 -12.78 -5.89
N ILE A 144 18.70 -13.87 -5.68
CA ILE A 144 18.22 -14.27 -4.33
C ILE A 144 19.35 -14.73 -3.41
N ASN A 145 20.46 -15.21 -3.97
CA ASN A 145 21.65 -15.56 -3.20
C ASN A 145 22.52 -14.36 -2.87
N LYS A 146 22.40 -13.27 -3.66
CA LYS A 146 23.21 -12.07 -3.50
C LYS A 146 22.55 -11.01 -2.62
N PHE A 147 21.22 -10.94 -2.64
CA PHE A 147 20.47 -9.87 -1.98
C PHE A 147 19.48 -10.46 -0.94
N PRO A 148 19.31 -9.78 0.21
CA PRO A 148 18.41 -10.23 1.26
C PRO A 148 16.94 -10.05 0.88
N TYR A 149 16.06 -10.80 1.55
CA TYR A 149 14.61 -10.69 1.39
C TYR A 149 14.11 -9.26 1.61
N ASP A 150 13.32 -8.76 0.66
CA ASP A 150 12.70 -7.45 0.80
C ASP A 150 11.36 -7.60 1.54
N HIS A 151 11.42 -7.47 2.87
CA HIS A 151 10.24 -7.47 3.74
C HIS A 151 9.20 -6.41 3.36
N ASN A 152 9.64 -5.32 2.73
CA ASN A 152 8.74 -4.25 2.31
C ASN A 152 7.88 -4.65 1.11
N GLU A 153 8.45 -5.42 0.19
CA GLU A 153 7.75 -5.93 -0.99
C GLU A 153 7.06 -7.27 -0.71
N GLY A 154 7.38 -7.87 0.44
CA GLY A 154 6.86 -9.15 0.85
C GLY A 154 7.26 -10.27 -0.11
N THR A 155 8.34 -10.12 -0.89
CA THR A 155 8.83 -11.14 -1.83
C THR A 155 10.29 -10.92 -2.24
N TRP A 156 11.02 -12.01 -2.54
CA TRP A 156 12.29 -11.92 -3.28
C TRP A 156 12.05 -11.72 -4.78
N LEU A 157 11.20 -12.56 -5.35
CA LEU A 157 10.99 -12.64 -6.78
C LEU A 157 9.50 -12.66 -7.09
N GLU A 158 9.08 -11.75 -7.95
CA GLU A 158 7.86 -11.94 -8.72
C GLU A 158 8.21 -12.77 -9.95
N MET A 159 7.56 -13.91 -10.09
CA MET A 159 7.67 -14.83 -11.21
C MET A 159 6.59 -14.53 -12.24
N GLN A 160 7.00 -14.44 -13.50
CA GLN A 160 6.11 -14.37 -14.66
C GLN A 160 6.16 -15.70 -15.40
N ILE A 161 5.01 -16.35 -15.50
CA ILE A 161 4.83 -17.69 -16.05
C ILE A 161 4.21 -17.53 -17.44
N TRP A 162 4.95 -17.95 -18.46
CA TRP A 162 4.60 -17.77 -19.87
C TRP A 162 4.12 -19.06 -20.54
N GLU A 163 3.61 -20.00 -19.76
CA GLU A 163 2.96 -21.22 -20.22
C GLU A 163 1.72 -21.54 -19.36
N GLU A 164 0.77 -22.30 -19.91
CA GLU A 164 -0.48 -22.64 -19.22
C GLU A 164 -0.53 -24.09 -18.72
N SER A 165 0.26 -24.99 -19.31
CA SER A 165 0.17 -26.42 -19.04
C SER A 165 0.43 -26.78 -17.57
N THR A 166 1.47 -26.23 -16.95
CA THR A 166 1.78 -26.48 -15.53
C THR A 166 0.70 -25.84 -14.67
N ILE A 167 0.27 -24.61 -14.97
CA ILE A 167 -0.80 -23.95 -14.22
C ILE A 167 -2.10 -24.77 -14.24
N GLN A 168 -2.54 -25.22 -15.42
CA GLN A 168 -3.76 -26.00 -15.58
C GLN A 168 -3.67 -27.35 -14.90
N HIS A 169 -2.51 -28.02 -14.96
CA HIS A 169 -2.27 -29.24 -14.20
C HIS A 169 -2.50 -29.02 -12.70
N PHE A 170 -1.95 -27.92 -12.16
CA PHE A 170 -2.08 -27.58 -10.74
C PHE A 170 -3.46 -26.99 -10.36
N TYR A 171 -4.28 -26.57 -11.30
CA TYR A 171 -5.64 -26.09 -11.02
C TYR A 171 -6.66 -27.21 -11.06
N ASN A 172 -6.50 -28.14 -11.98
CA ASN A 172 -7.46 -29.22 -12.22
C ASN A 172 -7.24 -30.44 -11.32
N ASN A 173 -6.05 -30.61 -10.73
CA ASN A 173 -5.78 -31.74 -9.85
C ASN A 173 -6.31 -31.49 -8.42
N LYS A 174 -7.33 -32.27 -8.04
CA LYS A 174 -8.02 -32.18 -6.73
C LYS A 174 -7.14 -32.56 -5.53
N ASN A 175 -6.03 -33.25 -5.77
CA ASN A 175 -5.07 -33.68 -4.74
C ASN A 175 -3.92 -32.68 -4.54
N ASN A 176 -3.94 -31.54 -5.23
CA ASN A 176 -2.90 -30.54 -5.03
C ASN A 176 -2.90 -30.00 -3.61
N LEU A 177 -1.70 -29.63 -3.16
CA LEU A 177 -1.43 -28.93 -1.91
C LEU A 177 -1.97 -27.49 -2.01
N TYR A 178 -3.29 -27.34 -2.16
CA TYR A 178 -3.97 -26.12 -1.80
C TYR A 178 -3.62 -25.87 -0.35
N VAL A 179 -2.92 -24.77 -0.10
CA VAL A 179 -2.78 -24.28 1.26
C VAL A 179 -4.18 -23.73 1.60
N LYS A 180 -5.02 -24.53 2.27
CA LYS A 180 -6.40 -24.12 2.60
C LYS A 180 -6.45 -23.32 3.89
N ASP A 181 -5.50 -23.58 4.78
CA ASP A 181 -5.39 -22.94 6.09
C ASP A 181 -4.27 -21.90 6.05
N PHE A 182 -4.52 -20.80 5.33
CA PHE A 182 -3.70 -19.60 5.46
C PHE A 182 -3.98 -18.96 6.83
N ASN A 183 -3.29 -19.43 7.88
CA ASN A 183 -3.30 -18.75 9.16
C ASN A 183 -2.23 -17.65 9.12
N VAL A 184 -2.67 -16.43 8.86
CA VAL A 184 -1.80 -15.26 8.91
C VAL A 184 -2.08 -14.58 10.23
N SER A 185 -1.09 -14.64 11.12
CA SER A 185 -1.19 -14.11 12.48
C SER A 185 -1.57 -12.62 12.51
N GLN A 186 -1.22 -11.85 11.47
CA GLN A 186 -1.49 -10.42 11.37
C GLN A 186 -2.89 -10.08 10.84
N ARG A 187 -3.66 -11.05 10.34
CA ARG A 187 -4.98 -10.79 9.77
C ARG A 187 -6.02 -10.64 10.89
N MET A 188 -6.69 -9.50 10.89
CA MET A 188 -7.81 -9.22 11.78
C MET A 188 -8.98 -10.15 11.47
N SER A 189 -9.49 -10.80 12.51
CA SER A 189 -10.77 -11.51 12.45
C SER A 189 -11.92 -10.55 12.13
N GLU A 190 -13.03 -11.06 11.61
CA GLU A 190 -14.21 -10.22 11.32
C GLU A 190 -14.73 -9.53 12.58
N ALA A 191 -14.66 -10.19 13.74
CA ALA A 191 -14.97 -9.58 15.03
C ALA A 191 -14.03 -8.40 15.35
N THR A 192 -12.73 -8.56 15.12
CA THR A 192 -11.74 -7.48 15.34
C THR A 192 -11.97 -6.31 14.37
N LYS A 193 -12.31 -6.59 13.11
CA LYS A 193 -12.68 -5.54 12.14
C LYS A 193 -13.91 -4.77 12.59
N GLN A 194 -14.94 -5.47 13.05
CA GLN A 194 -16.16 -4.86 13.59
C GLN A 194 -15.86 -3.99 14.82
N MET A 195 -14.97 -4.45 15.70
CA MET A 195 -14.53 -3.65 16.87
C MET A 195 -13.82 -2.36 16.45
N VAL A 196 -12.91 -2.43 15.46
CA VAL A 196 -12.26 -1.23 14.91
C VAL A 196 -13.27 -0.29 14.28
N TYR A 197 -14.21 -0.81 13.47
CA TYR A 197 -15.27 -0.01 12.90
C TYR A 197 -16.08 0.70 14.00
N MET A 198 -16.57 -0.03 15.01
CA MET A 198 -17.37 0.55 16.10
C MET A 198 -16.58 1.57 16.94
N LYS A 199 -15.27 1.35 17.17
CA LYS A 199 -14.41 2.30 17.89
C LYS A 199 -14.35 3.66 17.20
N TYR A 200 -14.24 3.68 15.87
CA TYR A 200 -14.01 4.92 15.12
C TYR A 200 -15.25 5.47 14.40
N PHE A 201 -16.33 4.70 14.29
CA PHE A 201 -17.59 5.10 13.67
C PHE A 201 -18.18 6.43 14.20
N PRO A 202 -18.13 6.74 15.51
CA PRO A 202 -18.63 8.02 16.02
C PRO A 202 -17.95 9.24 15.38
N TYR A 203 -16.65 9.16 15.10
CA TYR A 203 -15.90 10.25 14.47
C TYR A 203 -16.31 10.46 13.01
N ILE A 204 -16.66 9.38 12.30
CA ILE A 204 -17.22 9.45 10.93
C ILE A 204 -18.49 10.29 10.91
N ARG A 205 -19.40 10.05 11.87
CA ARG A 205 -20.67 10.78 11.95
C ARG A 205 -20.49 12.26 12.25
N MET A 206 -19.40 12.60 12.93
CA MET A 206 -19.08 13.98 13.28
C MET A 206 -18.39 14.74 12.15
N LEU A 207 -17.87 14.05 11.13
CA LEU A 207 -17.15 14.63 10.01
C LEU A 207 -18.14 15.00 8.88
N PRO A 208 -18.52 16.29 8.72
CA PRO A 208 -19.52 16.67 7.75
C PRO A 208 -18.95 16.54 6.33
N SER A 209 -19.55 15.70 5.50
CA SER A 209 -19.11 15.44 4.12
C SER A 209 -18.95 16.73 3.29
N ARG A 210 -19.77 17.75 3.56
CA ARG A 210 -19.73 19.08 2.92
C ARG A 210 -18.44 19.88 3.16
N LEU A 211 -17.58 19.47 4.10
CA LEU A 211 -16.29 20.10 4.31
C LEU A 211 -15.25 19.70 3.24
N PHE A 212 -15.48 18.58 2.56
CA PHE A 212 -14.59 18.07 1.52
C PHE A 212 -15.04 18.60 0.16
N PHE A 213 -14.08 18.87 -0.73
CA PHE A 213 -14.38 19.21 -2.12
C PHE A 213 -15.26 18.15 -2.78
N ASP A 214 -14.91 16.88 -2.58
CA ASP A 214 -15.78 15.74 -2.87
C ASP A 214 -15.56 14.68 -1.78
N ALA A 215 -16.64 14.35 -1.07
CA ALA A 215 -16.63 13.40 0.04
C ALA A 215 -16.28 11.97 -0.37
N ASN A 216 -16.47 11.62 -1.65
CA ASN A 216 -16.15 10.30 -2.22
C ASN A 216 -14.86 10.31 -3.05
N SER A 217 -14.15 11.43 -3.11
CA SER A 217 -12.85 11.52 -3.79
C SER A 217 -11.75 10.74 -3.07
N VAL A 218 -10.60 10.62 -3.71
CA VAL A 218 -9.42 9.96 -3.14
C VAL A 218 -8.82 10.69 -1.93
N HIS A 219 -9.26 11.93 -1.68
CA HIS A 219 -8.95 12.75 -0.51
C HIS A 219 -10.21 13.02 0.35
N GLY A 220 -11.26 12.22 0.16
CA GLY A 220 -12.56 12.38 0.81
C GLY A 220 -12.64 11.83 2.24
N VAL A 221 -13.87 11.57 2.69
CA VAL A 221 -14.19 11.20 4.08
C VAL A 221 -13.50 9.91 4.51
N MET A 222 -13.44 8.90 3.63
CA MET A 222 -12.86 7.61 3.97
C MET A 222 -11.33 7.66 4.03
N HIS A 223 -10.69 8.49 3.21
CA HIS A 223 -9.27 8.79 3.32
C HIS A 223 -8.95 9.43 4.69
N ALA A 224 -9.61 10.54 5.02
CA ALA A 224 -9.41 11.22 6.30
C ALA A 224 -9.61 10.28 7.50
N LEU A 225 -10.58 9.38 7.42
CA LEU A 225 -10.84 8.38 8.45
C LEU A 225 -9.73 7.34 8.58
N ARG A 226 -9.24 6.77 7.47
CA ARG A 226 -8.16 5.78 7.52
C ARG A 226 -6.88 6.41 8.05
N VAL A 227 -6.56 7.64 7.63
CA VAL A 227 -5.45 8.43 8.19
C VAL A 227 -5.64 8.67 9.67
N PHE A 228 -6.85 9.02 10.13
CA PHE A 228 -7.15 9.18 11.56
C PHE A 228 -6.92 7.90 12.36
N VAL A 229 -7.36 6.74 11.86
CA VAL A 229 -7.15 5.45 12.53
C VAL A 229 -5.67 5.08 12.60
N LEU A 230 -4.91 5.30 11.52
CA LEU A 230 -3.47 5.08 11.48
C LEU A 230 -2.72 6.03 12.43
N ALA A 231 -3.08 7.31 12.41
CA ALA A 231 -2.51 8.33 13.29
C ALA A 231 -2.78 8.05 14.77
N ASP A 232 -3.99 7.59 15.13
CA ASP A 232 -4.34 7.17 16.50
C ASP A 232 -3.43 6.04 17.00
N LYS A 233 -3.13 5.07 16.13
CA LYS A 233 -2.25 3.95 16.44
C LYS A 233 -0.79 4.32 16.52
N LEU A 234 -0.30 5.11 15.57
CA LEU A 234 1.05 5.64 15.62
C LEU A 234 1.27 6.52 16.86
N ALA A 235 0.27 7.31 17.28
CA ALA A 235 0.36 8.08 18.52
C ALA A 235 0.47 7.22 19.78
N GLU A 236 -0.28 6.12 19.86
CA GLU A 236 -0.19 5.15 20.96
C GLU A 236 1.23 4.57 21.06
N ASP A 237 1.80 4.17 19.93
CA ASP A 237 3.14 3.57 19.89
C ASP A 237 4.27 4.57 20.14
N GLN A 238 4.14 5.77 19.59
CA GLN A 238 5.08 6.87 19.83
C GLN A 238 4.89 7.52 21.20
N LYS A 239 3.96 6.99 22.02
CA LYS A 239 3.63 7.45 23.37
C LYS A 239 3.39 8.96 23.43
N LEU A 240 2.65 9.49 22.46
CA LEU A 240 2.25 10.89 22.48
C LEU A 240 1.39 11.16 23.71
N ASP A 241 1.59 12.32 24.33
CA ASP A 241 0.70 12.77 25.38
C ASP A 241 -0.72 13.00 24.81
N ILE A 242 -1.69 13.05 25.73
CA ILE A 242 -3.10 13.11 25.36
C ILE A 242 -3.48 14.38 24.57
N GLN A 243 -2.77 15.49 24.81
CA GLN A 243 -3.06 16.76 24.15
C GLN A 243 -2.51 16.75 22.73
N LEU A 244 -1.25 16.36 22.52
CA LEU A 244 -0.67 16.19 21.18
C LEU A 244 -1.38 15.10 20.38
N LYS A 245 -1.79 14.00 21.03
CA LYS A 245 -2.62 12.97 20.39
C LYS A 245 -3.94 13.56 19.88
N SER A 246 -4.59 14.43 20.66
CA SER A 246 -5.81 15.12 20.25
C SER A 246 -5.57 16.08 19.07
N ILE A 247 -4.43 16.79 19.06
CA ILE A 247 -4.03 17.64 17.94
C ILE A 247 -3.78 16.84 16.67
N LEU A 248 -3.04 15.73 16.76
CA LEU A 248 -2.79 14.83 15.64
C LEU A 248 -4.11 14.27 15.08
N GLN A 249 -5.00 13.80 15.96
CA GLN A 249 -6.30 13.25 15.59
C GLN A 249 -7.17 14.27 14.83
N CYS A 250 -7.21 15.52 15.31
CA CYS A 250 -7.89 16.59 14.61
C CYS A 250 -7.22 16.90 13.27
N SER A 251 -5.89 16.97 13.25
CA SER A 251 -5.14 17.22 12.01
C SER A 251 -5.41 16.14 10.97
N ALA A 252 -5.41 14.86 11.36
CA ALA A 252 -5.72 13.75 10.47
C ALA A 252 -7.12 13.85 9.82
N LEU A 253 -8.14 14.20 10.60
CA LEU A 253 -9.51 14.32 10.10
C LEU A 253 -9.73 15.49 9.14
N TYR A 254 -8.94 16.57 9.28
CA TYR A 254 -9.20 17.84 8.60
C TYR A 254 -8.07 18.31 7.68
N HIS A 255 -6.96 17.57 7.54
CA HIS A 255 -5.79 18.04 6.77
C HIS A 255 -6.09 18.36 5.30
N ASP A 256 -7.09 17.68 4.71
CA ASP A 256 -7.42 17.78 3.28
C ASP A 256 -8.68 18.59 2.94
N ILE A 257 -9.36 19.21 3.92
CA ILE A 257 -10.62 19.95 3.67
C ILE A 257 -10.43 21.21 2.82
N GLY A 258 -9.19 21.70 2.71
CA GLY A 258 -8.80 22.83 1.87
C GLY A 258 -8.52 22.47 0.41
N ARG A 259 -8.65 21.20 0.01
CA ARG A 259 -8.52 20.79 -1.40
C ARG A 259 -9.68 21.33 -2.24
N ASN A 260 -9.41 21.55 -3.53
CA ASN A 260 -10.41 21.96 -4.53
C ASN A 260 -10.39 21.06 -5.78
N ASN A 261 -9.51 20.06 -5.78
CA ASN A 261 -9.38 18.98 -6.76
C ASN A 261 -8.44 17.91 -6.17
N ASP A 262 -8.22 16.82 -6.90
CA ASP A 262 -7.35 15.70 -6.50
C ASP A 262 -5.89 15.81 -6.98
N GLN A 263 -5.48 16.95 -7.53
CA GLN A 263 -4.12 17.15 -8.04
C GLN A 263 -3.13 17.51 -6.92
N ILE A 264 -1.85 17.59 -7.29
CA ILE A 264 -0.81 18.16 -6.43
C ILE A 264 -1.13 19.64 -6.20
N ASP A 265 -1.18 20.03 -4.94
CA ASP A 265 -1.47 21.39 -4.51
C ASP A 265 -0.64 21.68 -3.27
N ASP A 266 0.26 22.65 -3.31
CA ASP A 266 1.10 22.94 -2.15
C ASP A 266 0.38 23.81 -1.10
N PHE A 267 -0.76 24.41 -1.46
CA PHE A 267 -1.48 25.38 -0.64
C PHE A 267 -2.72 24.79 0.06
N HIS A 268 -3.10 23.53 -0.21
CA HIS A 268 -4.28 22.94 0.43
C HIS A 268 -4.16 22.88 1.95
N GLY A 269 -2.97 22.62 2.50
CA GLY A 269 -2.75 22.64 3.96
C GLY A 269 -3.09 24.01 4.58
N TYR A 270 -2.67 25.11 3.95
CA TYR A 270 -3.03 26.46 4.39
C TYR A 270 -4.55 26.69 4.38
N ARG A 271 -5.20 26.32 3.28
CA ARG A 271 -6.66 26.47 3.14
C ARG A 271 -7.43 25.58 4.12
N SER A 272 -6.93 24.37 4.40
CA SER A 272 -7.52 23.46 5.38
C SER A 272 -7.54 24.11 6.77
N TYR A 273 -6.43 24.73 7.19
CA TYR A 273 -6.39 25.41 8.48
C TYR A 273 -7.30 26.65 8.53
N GLU A 274 -7.40 27.41 7.44
CA GLU A 274 -8.33 28.55 7.36
C GLU A 274 -9.79 28.10 7.46
N GLU A 275 -10.19 26.98 6.84
CA GLU A 275 -11.55 26.44 7.00
C GLU A 275 -11.79 25.92 8.43
N ILE A 276 -10.81 25.29 9.08
CA ILE A 276 -10.88 24.93 10.51
C ILE A 276 -11.16 26.16 11.38
N ARG A 277 -10.45 27.26 11.13
CA ARG A 277 -10.65 28.54 11.85
C ARG A 277 -12.01 29.13 11.61
N LYS A 278 -12.40 29.27 10.34
CA LYS A 278 -13.66 29.88 9.89
C LYS A 278 -14.88 29.17 10.46
N PHE A 279 -14.85 27.84 10.54
CA PHE A 279 -15.95 27.06 11.10
C PHE A 279 -15.80 26.79 12.61
N GLY A 280 -14.77 27.32 13.26
CA GLY A 280 -14.51 27.11 14.69
C GLY A 280 -14.33 25.63 15.05
N ILE A 281 -13.82 24.81 14.12
CA ILE A 281 -13.68 23.38 14.29
C ILE A 281 -12.62 23.15 15.35
N VAL A 282 -13.04 22.65 16.52
CA VAL A 282 -12.21 22.20 17.66
C VAL A 282 -11.23 23.22 18.30
N LEU A 283 -10.95 24.37 17.68
CA LEU A 283 -9.91 25.31 18.12
C LEU A 283 -10.15 25.87 19.53
N GLN A 284 -11.40 26.19 19.87
CA GLN A 284 -11.76 26.76 21.17
C GLN A 284 -11.46 25.82 22.36
N LYS A 285 -11.19 24.53 22.08
CA LYS A 285 -10.89 23.54 23.12
C LYS A 285 -9.40 23.44 23.46
N PHE A 286 -8.53 24.06 22.66
CA PHE A 286 -7.08 23.90 22.80
C PHE A 286 -6.40 25.20 23.26
N PRO A 287 -5.42 25.13 24.18
CA PRO A 287 -4.48 26.21 24.45
C PRO A 287 -3.82 26.75 23.16
N PHE A 288 -3.48 28.04 23.15
CA PHE A 288 -2.91 28.73 21.99
C PHE A 288 -1.70 27.98 21.39
N LYS A 289 -0.79 27.46 22.21
CA LYS A 289 0.39 26.72 21.75
C LYS A 289 0.01 25.46 20.97
N LEU A 290 -0.99 24.72 21.43
CA LEU A 290 -1.48 23.53 20.73
C LEU A 290 -2.24 23.88 19.43
N GLN A 291 -2.92 25.03 19.39
CA GLN A 291 -3.47 25.55 18.14
C GLN A 291 -2.36 25.88 17.13
N GLU A 292 -1.26 26.50 17.56
CA GLU A 292 -0.10 26.78 16.69
C GLU A 292 0.60 25.49 16.23
N ILE A 293 0.66 24.44 17.06
CA ILE A 293 1.13 23.12 16.63
C ILE A 293 0.19 22.53 15.56
N MET A 294 -1.13 22.55 15.78
CA MET A 294 -2.10 22.09 14.78
C MET A 294 -1.94 22.84 13.45
N ARG A 295 -1.80 24.17 13.53
CA ARG A 295 -1.54 25.02 12.38
C ARG A 295 -0.30 24.60 11.63
N PHE A 296 0.83 24.48 12.33
CA PHE A 296 2.08 24.03 11.72
C PHE A 296 1.92 22.68 11.01
N VAL A 297 1.35 21.70 11.69
CA VAL A 297 1.18 20.34 11.19
C VAL A 297 0.32 20.33 9.92
N ILE A 298 -0.84 20.99 9.94
CA ILE A 298 -1.76 21.01 8.79
C ILE A 298 -1.21 21.86 7.65
N GLU A 299 -0.63 23.03 7.91
CA GLU A 299 -0.07 23.87 6.85
C GLU A 299 1.14 23.22 6.17
N ASN A 300 1.89 22.35 6.88
CA ASN A 300 3.15 21.78 6.38
C ASN A 300 3.08 20.32 5.92
N HIS A 301 1.96 19.61 6.13
CA HIS A 301 1.82 18.24 5.63
C HIS A 301 1.99 18.06 4.11
N PRO A 302 1.71 19.05 3.22
CA PRO A 302 1.95 18.90 1.79
C PRO A 302 3.44 18.99 1.40
N PHE A 303 4.26 19.64 2.25
CA PHE A 303 5.65 19.95 1.92
C PHE A 303 6.61 18.83 2.33
N ASP A 304 7.81 18.85 1.74
CA ASP A 304 8.93 18.03 2.20
C ASP A 304 9.45 18.47 3.58
N ASP A 305 10.22 17.60 4.22
CA ASP A 305 10.70 17.82 5.60
C ASP A 305 11.69 18.99 5.69
N GLN A 306 12.48 19.24 4.64
CA GLN A 306 13.40 20.37 4.61
C GLN A 306 12.62 21.68 4.69
N LYS A 307 11.54 21.81 3.90
CA LYS A 307 10.66 22.97 3.91
C LYS A 307 9.94 23.12 5.24
N ALA A 308 9.49 22.02 5.84
CA ALA A 308 8.85 22.04 7.16
C ALA A 308 9.79 22.59 8.26
N VAL A 309 11.07 22.17 8.26
CA VAL A 309 12.11 22.66 9.18
C VAL A 309 12.39 24.16 8.97
N GLU A 310 12.33 24.65 7.74
CA GLU A 310 12.43 26.10 7.48
C GLU A 310 11.20 26.86 8.00
N ASN A 311 10.01 26.33 7.74
CA ASN A 311 8.75 26.98 8.04
C ASN A 311 8.45 27.04 9.54
N ILE A 312 8.88 26.06 10.34
CA ILE A 312 8.57 25.99 11.77
C ILE A 312 9.02 27.24 12.55
N LYS A 313 10.05 27.93 12.07
CA LYS A 313 10.57 29.18 12.65
C LYS A 313 9.58 30.35 12.56
N LYS A 314 8.58 30.26 11.69
CA LYS A 314 7.54 31.28 11.45
C LYS A 314 6.36 31.15 12.42
N TYR A 315 6.29 30.08 13.20
CA TYR A 315 5.21 29.81 14.15
C TYR A 315 5.58 30.26 15.55
N SER A 316 4.58 30.62 16.35
CA SER A 316 4.76 31.15 17.71
C SER A 316 5.04 30.04 18.73
N LEU A 317 6.04 29.20 18.45
CA LEU A 317 6.42 28.01 19.20
C LEU A 317 7.85 28.17 19.77
N GLY A 318 8.05 27.78 21.03
CA GLY A 318 9.36 27.62 21.64
C GLY A 318 10.03 26.31 21.21
N ASP A 319 11.27 26.09 21.61
CA ASP A 319 12.06 24.97 21.07
C ASP A 319 11.49 23.59 21.44
N SER A 320 10.95 23.43 22.65
CA SER A 320 10.22 22.20 23.05
C SER A 320 9.00 21.95 22.16
N GLU A 321 8.15 22.96 21.97
CA GLU A 321 6.95 22.81 21.15
C GLU A 321 7.28 22.60 19.67
N ARG A 322 8.42 23.11 19.18
CA ARG A 322 8.88 22.86 17.80
C ARG A 322 9.24 21.40 17.59
N ILE A 323 9.91 20.77 18.57
CA ILE A 323 10.23 19.34 18.54
C ILE A 323 8.94 18.51 18.51
N GLU A 324 7.98 18.87 19.38
CA GLU A 324 6.66 18.23 19.43
C GLU A 324 5.92 18.38 18.09
N ALA A 325 5.91 19.58 17.51
CA ALA A 325 5.23 19.84 16.25
C ALA A 325 5.82 19.06 15.07
N MET A 326 7.16 18.94 15.00
CA MET A 326 7.81 18.07 14.01
C MET A 326 7.45 16.60 14.22
N LYS A 327 7.43 16.13 15.48
CA LYS A 327 7.04 14.75 15.79
C LYS A 327 5.60 14.47 15.33
N VAL A 328 4.67 15.38 15.61
CA VAL A 328 3.26 15.26 15.19
C VAL A 328 3.15 15.30 13.66
N LEU A 329 3.89 16.18 12.99
CA LEU A 329 3.93 16.27 11.53
C LEU A 329 4.40 14.95 10.90
N HIS A 330 5.50 14.37 11.38
CA HIS A 330 6.01 13.10 10.87
C HIS A 330 4.98 11.97 11.05
N ILE A 331 4.32 11.89 12.21
CA ILE A 331 3.28 10.88 12.43
C ILE A 331 2.10 11.06 11.47
N LEU A 332 1.66 12.31 11.24
CA LEU A 332 0.59 12.58 10.28
C LEU A 332 0.99 12.17 8.86
N LYS A 333 2.19 12.55 8.42
CA LYS A 333 2.71 12.22 7.08
C LYS A 333 2.88 10.71 6.89
N ASP A 334 3.30 9.99 7.92
CA ASP A 334 3.38 8.53 7.89
C ASP A 334 1.99 7.89 7.79
N ALA A 335 1.02 8.39 8.55
CA ALA A 335 -0.36 7.93 8.47
C ALA A 335 -0.98 8.18 7.08
N ASP A 336 -0.76 9.36 6.48
CA ASP A 336 -1.17 9.66 5.10
C ASP A 336 -0.49 8.70 4.11
N THR A 337 0.82 8.54 4.24
CA THR A 337 1.63 7.65 3.38
C THR A 337 1.15 6.21 3.45
N LEU A 338 0.87 5.69 4.64
CA LEU A 338 0.34 4.33 4.82
C LEU A 338 -1.02 4.16 4.15
N ASP A 339 -1.90 5.17 4.18
CA ASP A 339 -3.19 5.12 3.49
C ASP A 339 -3.07 5.11 1.95
N ARG A 340 -1.90 5.46 1.39
CA ARG A 340 -1.67 5.39 -0.06
C ARG A 340 -1.72 3.96 -0.62
N CYS A 341 -1.81 2.93 0.23
CA CYS A 341 -2.17 1.58 -0.21
C CYS A 341 -3.44 1.53 -1.06
N ARG A 342 -4.36 2.50 -0.91
CA ARG A 342 -5.56 2.66 -1.76
C ARG A 342 -5.23 2.85 -3.25
N PHE A 343 -4.03 3.32 -3.57
CA PHE A 343 -3.51 3.44 -4.95
C PHE A 343 -2.80 2.17 -5.43
N GLY A 344 -3.03 1.03 -4.76
CA GLY A 344 -2.51 -0.28 -5.14
C GLY A 344 -1.09 -0.58 -4.66
N HIS A 345 -0.36 0.37 -4.09
CA HIS A 345 0.95 0.17 -3.46
C HIS A 345 1.30 1.31 -2.49
N ILE A 346 2.19 1.02 -1.53
CA ILE A 346 2.76 2.05 -0.64
C ILE A 346 4.25 2.21 -1.01
N ASN A 347 4.74 3.44 -1.08
CA ASN A 347 6.17 3.69 -1.13
C ASN A 347 6.72 3.97 0.27
N LEU A 348 7.34 2.96 0.88
CA LEU A 348 7.87 3.04 2.25
C LEU A 348 9.11 3.94 2.40
N ASP A 349 9.65 4.45 1.30
CA ASP A 349 10.73 5.45 1.33
C ASP A 349 10.19 6.83 1.80
N TYR A 350 8.86 7.03 1.82
CA TYR A 350 8.22 8.24 2.35
C TYR A 350 7.91 8.18 3.84
N LEU A 351 8.13 7.04 4.51
CA LEU A 351 7.93 6.93 5.96
C LEU A 351 9.10 7.59 6.70
N ALA A 352 8.78 8.58 7.53
CA ALA A 352 9.73 9.29 8.39
C ALA A 352 10.12 8.44 9.61
N LEU A 353 9.20 7.64 10.17
CA LEU A 353 9.45 6.80 11.34
C LEU A 353 9.65 5.34 10.94
N GLU A 354 10.73 4.73 11.41
CA GLU A 354 11.03 3.31 11.15
C GLU A 354 9.91 2.39 11.64
N ASP A 355 9.38 2.68 12.83
CA ASP A 355 8.29 1.94 13.45
C ASP A 355 6.98 1.96 12.64
N SER A 356 6.78 2.95 11.77
CA SER A 356 5.56 3.03 10.93
C SER A 356 5.45 1.85 9.97
N ARG A 357 6.56 1.19 9.63
CA ARG A 357 6.59 0.03 8.72
C ARG A 357 5.73 -1.14 9.22
N LYS A 358 5.58 -1.31 10.53
CA LYS A 358 4.74 -2.40 11.09
C LYS A 358 3.25 -2.21 10.82
N TYR A 359 2.83 -1.00 10.46
CA TYR A 359 1.43 -0.66 10.18
C TYR A 359 1.01 -0.88 8.73
N VAL A 360 1.92 -1.32 7.85
CA VAL A 360 1.60 -1.56 6.43
C VAL A 360 0.47 -2.59 6.27
N SER A 361 0.58 -3.73 6.95
CA SER A 361 -0.47 -4.78 6.95
C SER A 361 -1.79 -4.24 7.49
N PHE A 362 -1.75 -3.42 8.55
CA PHE A 362 -2.94 -2.81 9.12
C PHE A 362 -3.60 -1.82 8.16
N ALA A 363 -2.82 -0.97 7.47
CA ALA A 363 -3.32 -0.01 6.48
C ALA A 363 -4.10 -0.69 5.34
N TYR A 364 -3.58 -1.80 4.79
CA TYR A 364 -4.31 -2.59 3.80
C TYR A 364 -5.62 -3.17 4.34
N GLN A 365 -5.64 -3.60 5.59
CA GLN A 365 -6.86 -4.13 6.21
C GLN A 365 -7.91 -3.05 6.43
N LEU A 366 -7.50 -1.79 6.68
CA LEU A 366 -8.43 -0.66 6.79
C LEU A 366 -9.20 -0.40 5.49
N LEU A 367 -8.64 -0.70 4.31
CA LEU A 367 -9.39 -0.64 3.05
C LEU A 367 -10.58 -1.59 3.03
N THR A 368 -10.53 -2.68 3.81
CA THR A 368 -11.66 -3.62 3.91
C THR A 368 -12.74 -3.16 4.89
N ILE A 369 -12.41 -2.25 5.80
CA ILE A 369 -13.27 -1.73 6.89
C ILE A 369 -13.90 -0.38 6.49
N PHE A 370 -13.10 0.55 5.97
CA PHE A 370 -13.46 1.91 5.61
C PHE A 370 -13.30 2.11 4.09
N ARG A 371 -14.25 1.53 3.34
CA ARG A 371 -14.25 1.53 1.88
C ARG A 371 -14.79 2.84 1.32
N GLU A 372 -14.20 3.29 0.21
CA GLU A 372 -14.79 4.36 -0.59
C GLU A 372 -16.22 3.98 -1.02
N LYS A 373 -17.15 4.94 -0.92
CA LYS A 373 -18.49 4.81 -1.48
C LYS A 373 -18.45 5.41 -2.88
N ILE A 374 -18.05 4.61 -3.87
CA ILE A 374 -18.00 5.04 -5.29
C ILE A 374 -19.33 4.74 -5.97
#